data_AF-A0A317G894-F1
#
_entry.id   AF-A0A317G894-F1
#
_cell.length_a   1.000
_cell.length_b   1.000
_cell.length_c   1.000
_cell.angle_alpha   90.00
_cell.angle_beta   90.00
_cell.angle_gamma   90.00
#
_symmetry.space_group_name_H-M   'P 1'
#
loop_
_entity.id
_entity.type
_entity.pdbx_description
1 polymer ?
#
loop_
_entity_poly.entity_id
_entity_poly.type
_entity_poly.pdbx_seq_one_letter_code
_entity_poly.pdbx_strand_id
1 'polypeptide(L)'
;MNNVISEINKLEEKYGEEFNWGTEFNPECFEAELKRETTITPFKSVKTIARSYSNDDVLFVLDDEIYRIYHLTYSGGNPRYQEFADGQAVVDYIEKQFINEYM
;
A
#
# COMPACT_ATOMS: atom_id res chain seq x y z
N MET A 1 16.13 4.42 -8.73
CA MET A 1 14.71 4.11 -8.54
C MET A 1 14.62 3.53 -7.15
N ASN A 2 14.05 4.27 -6.19
CA ASN A 2 13.97 3.81 -4.80
C ASN A 2 13.06 2.58 -4.75
N ASN A 3 13.57 1.47 -4.23
CA ASN A 3 12.77 0.26 -4.09
C ASN A 3 11.87 0.43 -2.86
N VAL A 4 10.61 0.77 -3.08
CA VAL A 4 9.63 1.03 -2.00
C VAL A 4 9.54 -0.14 -1.01
N ILE A 5 9.60 -1.39 -1.50
CA ILE A 5 9.61 -2.58 -0.64
C ILE A 5 10.79 -2.53 0.33
N SER A 6 11.98 -2.18 -0.16
CA SER A 6 13.18 -2.09 0.69
C SER A 6 13.06 -0.97 1.74
N GLU A 7 12.41 0.14 1.42
CA GLU A 7 12.23 1.23 2.38
C GLU A 7 11.19 0.87 3.44
N ILE A 8 10.09 0.21 3.08
CA ILE A 8 9.11 -0.30 4.04
C ILE A 8 9.77 -1.30 4.99
N ASN A 9 10.60 -2.22 4.49
CA ASN A 9 11.30 -3.18 5.35
C ASN A 9 12.28 -2.50 6.31
N LYS A 10 12.92 -1.39 5.91
CA LYS A 10 13.75 -0.59 6.84
C LYS A 10 12.92 0.07 7.94
N LEU A 11 11.69 0.49 7.64
CA LEU A 11 10.78 1.01 8.67
C LEU A 11 10.37 -0.11 9.64
N GLU A 12 10.07 -1.30 9.11
CA GLU A 12 9.78 -2.49 9.92
C GLU A 12 10.96 -2.86 10.83
N GLU A 13 12.20 -2.85 10.32
CA GLU A 13 13.41 -3.02 11.14
C GLU A 13 13.61 -1.91 12.18
N LYS A 14 13.32 -0.66 11.82
CA LYS A 14 13.52 0.53 12.67
C LYS A 14 12.55 0.57 13.85
N TYR A 15 11.28 0.28 13.61
CA TYR A 15 10.21 0.39 14.59
C TYR A 15 9.84 -0.94 15.24
N GLY A 16 10.31 -2.06 14.68
CA GLY A 16 10.12 -3.40 15.22
C GLY A 16 8.67 -3.86 15.13
N GLU A 17 8.28 -4.74 16.07
CA GLU A 17 6.96 -5.40 16.09
C GLU A 17 5.77 -4.43 16.19
N GLU A 18 6.00 -3.20 16.63
CA GLU A 18 4.96 -2.16 16.72
C GLU A 18 4.62 -1.58 15.34
N PHE A 19 5.50 -1.70 14.35
CA PHE A 19 5.25 -1.16 13.01
C PHE A 19 4.08 -1.87 12.34
N ASN A 20 3.12 -1.09 11.85
CA ASN A 20 1.86 -1.62 11.36
C ASN A 20 1.80 -1.75 9.83
N TRP A 21 2.93 -1.76 9.12
CA TRP A 21 2.98 -2.04 7.68
C TRP A 21 4.01 -3.10 7.39
N GLY A 22 3.83 -3.88 6.33
CA GLY A 22 4.84 -4.82 5.92
C GLY A 22 4.64 -5.40 4.52
N THR A 23 5.63 -6.20 4.12
CA THR A 23 5.76 -6.73 2.75
C THR A 23 5.57 -8.25 2.66
N GLU A 24 5.36 -8.92 3.79
CA GLU A 24 5.09 -10.36 3.86
C GLU A 24 3.60 -10.66 3.71
N PHE A 25 3.15 -10.89 2.47
CA PHE A 25 1.74 -11.18 2.18
C PHE A 25 1.58 -11.94 0.85
N ASN A 26 0.35 -12.33 0.50
CA ASN A 26 0.01 -12.89 -0.81
C ASN A 26 -0.51 -11.78 -1.75
N PRO A 27 0.29 -11.28 -2.72
CA PRO A 27 -0.10 -10.15 -3.57
C PRO A 27 -1.32 -10.43 -4.43
N GLU A 28 -1.45 -11.65 -4.96
CA GLU A 28 -2.50 -12.02 -5.91
C GLU A 28 -3.90 -11.85 -5.32
N CYS A 29 -4.05 -12.08 -4.01
CA CYS A 29 -5.32 -11.88 -3.31
C CYS A 29 -5.76 -10.41 -3.34
N PHE A 30 -4.85 -9.47 -3.08
CA PHE A 30 -5.16 -8.05 -3.04
C PHE A 30 -5.35 -7.46 -4.43
N GLU A 31 -4.56 -7.90 -5.41
CA GLU A 31 -4.75 -7.49 -6.81
C GLU A 31 -6.10 -7.94 -7.35
N ALA A 32 -6.53 -9.16 -7.02
CA ALA A 32 -7.85 -9.68 -7.38
C ALA A 32 -8.98 -8.89 -6.69
N GLU A 33 -8.79 -8.55 -5.41
CA GLU A 33 -9.76 -7.76 -4.66
C GLU A 33 -9.90 -6.35 -5.23
N LEU A 34 -8.80 -5.66 -5.49
CA LEU A 34 -8.83 -4.34 -6.11
C LEU A 34 -9.55 -4.39 -7.47
N LYS A 35 -9.28 -5.40 -8.31
CA LYS A 35 -9.98 -5.61 -9.58
C LYS A 35 -11.48 -5.85 -9.44
N ARG A 36 -11.92 -6.45 -8.34
CA ARG A 36 -13.33 -6.72 -8.05
C ARG A 36 -14.05 -5.45 -7.59
N GLU A 37 -13.39 -4.64 -6.78
CA GLU A 37 -13.97 -3.46 -6.15
C GLU A 37 -13.89 -2.19 -6.99
N THR A 38 -12.97 -2.12 -7.95
CA THR A 38 -12.81 -0.92 -8.79
C THR A 38 -12.55 -1.23 -10.26
N THR A 39 -12.97 -0.31 -11.12
CA THR A 39 -12.66 -0.34 -12.54
C THR A 39 -11.24 0.17 -12.77
N ILE A 40 -10.25 -0.71 -12.61
CA ILE A 40 -8.84 -0.44 -12.94
C ILE A 40 -8.50 -0.63 -14.43
N THR A 41 -9.51 -0.80 -15.28
CA THR A 41 -9.38 -1.08 -16.71
C THR A 41 -8.43 -0.16 -17.51
N PRO A 42 -8.19 1.14 -17.16
CA PRO A 42 -7.19 1.91 -17.88
C PRO A 42 -5.74 1.45 -17.63
N PHE A 43 -5.45 0.72 -16.56
CA PHE A 43 -4.08 0.31 -16.19
C PHE A 43 -3.73 -1.07 -16.75
N LYS A 44 -2.52 -1.22 -17.28
CA LYS A 44 -1.98 -2.45 -17.86
C LYS A 44 -1.37 -3.37 -16.80
N SER A 45 -0.77 -2.79 -15.75
CA SER A 45 -0.22 -3.54 -14.63
C SER A 45 -0.71 -2.97 -13.30
N VAL A 46 -0.95 -3.87 -12.35
CA VAL A 46 -1.29 -3.56 -10.96
C VAL A 46 -0.48 -4.54 -10.12
N LYS A 47 0.34 -4.01 -9.22
CA LYS A 47 1.15 -4.83 -8.31
C LYS A 47 0.95 -4.35 -6.89
N THR A 48 0.71 -5.27 -5.98
CA THR A 48 0.70 -4.96 -4.55
C THR A 48 2.13 -4.86 -4.02
N ILE A 49 2.40 -3.83 -3.22
CA ILE A 49 3.74 -3.52 -2.68
C ILE A 49 3.82 -3.77 -1.19
N ALA A 50 2.82 -3.33 -0.42
CA ALA A 50 2.76 -3.46 1.03
C ALA A 50 1.31 -3.44 1.51
N ARG A 51 1.05 -3.95 2.71
CA ARG A 51 -0.24 -3.79 3.41
C ARG A 51 -0.03 -3.21 4.81
N SER A 52 -1.05 -2.52 5.31
CA SER A 52 -1.16 -2.18 6.71
C SER A 52 -1.65 -3.39 7.50
N TYR A 53 -1.00 -3.80 8.58
CA TYR A 53 -1.43 -4.85 9.51
C TYR A 53 -2.59 -4.43 10.43
N SER A 54 -2.83 -3.12 10.59
CA SER A 54 -3.85 -2.61 11.53
C SER A 54 -5.21 -2.30 10.88
N ASN A 55 -5.29 -2.25 9.55
CA ASN A 55 -6.53 -1.96 8.82
C ASN A 55 -6.50 -2.57 7.40
N ASP A 56 -7.49 -2.20 6.58
CA ASP A 56 -7.67 -2.70 5.20
C ASP A 56 -6.92 -1.86 4.14
N ASP A 57 -5.93 -1.06 4.55
CA ASP A 57 -5.10 -0.28 3.63
C ASP A 57 -4.05 -1.14 2.94
N VAL A 58 -3.95 -0.99 1.63
CA VAL A 58 -3.02 -1.73 0.78
C VAL A 58 -2.38 -0.77 -0.22
N LEU A 59 -1.05 -0.79 -0.30
CA LEU A 59 -0.26 -0.02 -1.25
C LEU A 59 -0.10 -0.79 -2.55
N PHE A 60 -0.52 -0.17 -3.65
CA PHE A 60 -0.34 -0.66 -5.01
C PHE A 60 0.54 0.28 -5.83
N VAL A 61 1.21 -0.29 -6.83
CA VAL A 61 1.75 0.45 -7.97
C VAL A 61 0.98 0.07 -9.23
N LEU A 62 0.51 1.08 -9.96
CA LEU A 62 -0.22 0.95 -11.23
C LEU A 62 0.70 1.39 -12.37
N ASP A 63 0.78 0.58 -13.42
CA ASP A 63 1.66 0.80 -14.58
C ASP A 63 3.13 1.07 -14.22
N ASP A 64 3.57 0.57 -13.06
CA ASP A 64 4.91 0.76 -12.49
C ASP A 64 5.29 2.24 -12.23
N GLU A 65 4.32 3.16 -12.27
CA GLU A 65 4.54 4.61 -12.16
C GLU A 65 3.69 5.27 -11.07
N ILE A 66 2.45 4.80 -10.88
CA ILE A 66 1.46 5.47 -10.02
C ILE A 66 1.33 4.71 -8.71
N TYR A 67 1.66 5.36 -7.60
CA TYR A 67 1.53 4.79 -6.26
C TYR A 67 0.21 5.19 -5.62
N ARG A 68 -0.57 4.21 -5.15
CA ARG A 68 -1.84 4.45 -4.47
C ARG A 68 -2.00 3.55 -3.26
N ILE A 69 -2.40 4.13 -2.14
CA ILE A 69 -2.95 3.38 -1.01
C ILE A 69 -4.46 3.31 -1.19
N TYR A 70 -5.00 2.10 -1.29
CA TYR A 70 -6.43 1.83 -1.31
C TYR A 70 -6.88 1.27 0.04
N HIS A 71 -8.01 1.75 0.54
CA HIS A 71 -8.71 1.12 1.65
C HIS A 71 -9.76 0.16 1.09
N LEU A 72 -9.44 -1.13 1.05
CA LEU A 72 -10.32 -2.16 0.47
C LEU A 72 -11.58 -2.36 1.33
N THR A 73 -12.70 -2.74 0.70
CA THR A 73 -14.02 -2.82 1.36
C THR A 73 -14.53 -4.25 1.50
N TYR A 74 -13.97 -5.19 0.75
CA TYR A 74 -14.33 -6.60 0.60
C TYR A 74 -15.82 -6.88 0.31
N SER A 75 -16.59 -5.84 -0.01
CA SER A 75 -18.05 -5.88 -0.13
C SER A 75 -18.54 -5.37 -1.49
N GLY A 76 -17.62 -5.07 -2.41
CA GLY A 76 -17.95 -4.65 -3.79
C GLY A 76 -18.30 -3.16 -3.91
N GLY A 77 -17.80 -2.31 -3.00
CA GLY A 77 -17.91 -0.85 -3.08
C GLY A 77 -16.74 -0.23 -3.84
N ASN A 78 -16.80 1.09 -4.12
CA ASN A 78 -15.65 1.82 -4.66
C ASN A 78 -14.68 2.15 -3.51
N PRO A 79 -13.50 1.50 -3.41
CA PRO A 79 -12.55 1.77 -2.36
C PRO A 79 -12.02 3.19 -2.50
N ARG A 80 -11.92 3.90 -1.37
CA ARG A 80 -11.23 5.19 -1.35
C ARG A 80 -9.74 4.95 -1.55
N TYR A 81 -9.07 5.90 -2.21
CA TYR A 81 -7.63 5.86 -2.36
C TYR A 81 -6.99 7.23 -2.18
N GLN A 82 -5.72 7.19 -1.84
CA GLN A 82 -4.83 8.33 -1.90
C GLN A 82 -3.70 8.03 -2.89
N GLU A 83 -3.47 8.95 -3.81
CA GLU A 83 -2.38 8.87 -4.80
C GLU A 83 -1.17 9.67 -4.33
N PHE A 84 0.02 9.18 -4.67
CA PHE A 84 1.29 9.77 -4.30
C PHE A 84 2.11 10.12 -5.53
N ALA A 85 2.89 11.20 -5.43
CA ALA A 85 3.73 11.68 -6.52
C ALA A 85 4.82 10.67 -6.92
N ASP A 86 5.35 9.93 -5.93
CA ASP A 86 6.37 8.91 -6.13
C ASP A 86 6.43 7.93 -4.93
N GLY A 87 7.33 6.96 -5.04
CA GLY A 87 7.58 5.95 -4.01
C GLY A 87 8.15 6.51 -2.71
N GLN A 88 8.84 7.66 -2.73
CA GLN A 88 9.36 8.27 -1.51
C GLN A 88 8.24 8.94 -0.72
N ALA A 89 7.37 9.68 -1.43
CA ALA A 89 6.24 10.37 -0.82
C ALA A 89 5.29 9.41 -0.08
N VAL A 90 5.12 8.18 -0.58
CA VAL A 90 4.30 7.17 0.11
C VAL A 90 4.99 6.57 1.34
N VAL A 91 6.31 6.34 1.29
CA VAL A 91 7.08 5.86 2.45
C VAL A 91 7.06 6.91 3.57
N ASP A 92 7.32 8.17 3.24
CA ASP A 92 7.29 9.28 4.19
C ASP A 92 5.89 9.44 4.82
N TYR A 93 4.84 9.24 4.02
CA TYR A 93 3.46 9.26 4.50
C TYR A 93 3.20 8.14 5.50
N ILE A 94 3.57 6.89 5.17
CA ILE A 94 3.36 5.73 6.04
C ILE A 94 4.10 5.91 7.37
N GLU A 95 5.38 6.29 7.34
CA GLU A 95 6.16 6.54 8.55
C GLU A 95 5.54 7.66 9.41
N LYS A 96 5.13 8.77 8.78
CA LYS A 96 4.51 9.89 9.48
C LYS A 96 3.16 9.52 10.10
N GLN A 97 2.34 8.72 9.43
CA GLN A 97 1.09 8.22 10.00
C GLN A 97 1.37 7.35 11.23
N PHE A 98 2.30 6.40 11.11
CA PHE A 98 2.69 5.54 12.22
C PHE A 98 3.15 6.35 13.44
N ILE A 99 4.07 7.31 13.25
CA ILE A 99 4.55 8.18 14.34
C ILE A 99 3.39 8.95 14.99
N ASN A 100 2.49 9.54 14.20
CA ASN A 100 1.44 10.39 14.75
C ASN A 100 0.34 9.61 15.50
N GLU A 101 0.10 8.36 15.11
CA GLU A 101 -1.00 7.56 15.66
C GLU A 101 -0.55 6.62 16.79
N TYR A 102 0.72 6.19 16.77
CA TYR A 102 1.21 5.13 17.65
C TYR A 102 2.41 5.53 18.53
N MET A 103 3.00 6.72 18.33
CA MET A 103 4.09 7.25 19.19
C MET A 103 3.67 8.52 19.93
#